data_AF-A0A9E5LBR9-F1
#
_entry.id   AF-A0A9E5LBR9-F1
#
_cell.length_a   1.000
_cell.length_b   1.000
_cell.length_c   1.000
_cell.angle_alpha   90.00
_cell.angle_beta   90.00
_cell.angle_gamma   90.00
#
_symmetry.space_group_name_H-M   'P 1'
#
loop_
_entity.id
_entity.type
_entity.pdbx_description
1 polymer ?
#
loop_
_entity_poly.entity_id
_entity_poly.type
_entity_poly.pdbx_seq_one_letter_code
_entity_poly.pdbx_strand_id
1 'polypeptide(L)'
;LEDELGMQDMTLLPAGELEYRANVGGDLIEHEVVQTFVAVCEHEPSITPNPDEVMAYNWVDPITLERLIATAPDQHTEWLKIYFREHFDALFAKGFKEAVT
;
A
#
# COMPACT_ATOMS: atom_id res chain seq x y z
N LEU A 1 8.49 2.37 -8.07
CA LEU A 1 7.97 1.13 -8.70
C LEU A 1 9.07 0.42 -9.50
N GLU A 2 9.72 1.09 -10.45
CA GLU A 2 10.81 0.48 -11.23
C GLU A 2 11.98 0.03 -10.33
N ASP A 3 12.50 0.90 -9.46
CA ASP A 3 13.69 0.59 -8.65
C ASP A 3 13.48 -0.55 -7.63
N GLU A 4 12.28 -0.66 -7.05
CA GLU A 4 11.99 -1.64 -5.99
C GLU A 4 11.38 -2.94 -6.53
N LEU A 5 10.45 -2.84 -7.49
CA LEU A 5 9.65 -3.98 -7.98
C LEU A 5 9.93 -4.34 -9.43
N GLY A 6 10.75 -3.56 -10.15
CA GLY A 6 10.98 -3.76 -11.58
C GLY A 6 9.76 -3.48 -12.45
N MET A 7 8.73 -2.80 -11.91
CA MET A 7 7.49 -2.53 -12.61
C MET A 7 7.60 -1.26 -13.46
N GLN A 8 7.33 -1.39 -14.75
CA GLN A 8 7.30 -0.31 -15.74
C GLN A 8 5.89 -0.16 -16.33
N ASP A 9 5.64 0.95 -17.02
CA ASP A 9 4.39 1.23 -17.78
C ASP A 9 3.09 1.22 -16.95
N MET A 10 3.17 1.53 -15.66
CA MET A 10 2.00 1.65 -14.79
C MET A 10 1.36 3.05 -14.89
N THR A 11 0.06 3.10 -15.19
CA THR A 11 -0.72 4.34 -15.05
C THR A 11 -1.12 4.51 -13.60
N LEU A 12 -0.52 5.49 -12.92
CA LEU A 12 -0.85 5.83 -11.55
C LEU A 12 -1.97 6.87 -11.52
N LEU A 13 -3.04 6.56 -10.79
CA LEU A 13 -4.16 7.46 -10.55
C LEU A 13 -4.05 8.03 -9.12
N PRO A 14 -4.11 9.35 -8.93
CA PRO A 14 -4.12 9.95 -7.60
C PRO A 14 -5.33 9.45 -6.79
N ALA A 15 -5.08 9.02 -5.55
CA ALA A 15 -6.10 8.50 -4.63
C ALA A 15 -6.32 9.37 -3.38
N GLY A 16 -5.65 10.52 -3.31
CA GLY A 16 -5.80 11.52 -2.27
C GLY A 16 -4.56 11.71 -1.41
N GLU A 17 -4.69 12.57 -0.42
CA GLU A 17 -3.66 12.93 0.55
C GLU A 17 -4.10 12.54 1.95
N LEU A 18 -3.17 12.09 2.79
CA LEU A 18 -3.40 11.87 4.21
C LEU A 18 -2.16 12.28 5.02
N GLU A 19 -2.38 12.61 6.29
CA GLU A 19 -1.31 12.88 7.25
C GLU A 19 -1.36 11.83 8.36
N TYR A 20 -0.21 11.28 8.75
CA TYR A 20 -0.12 10.34 9.85
C TYR A 20 1.14 10.55 10.69
N ARG A 21 1.09 10.05 11.93
CA ARG A 21 2.24 9.97 12.82
C ARG A 21 2.31 8.59 13.47
N ALA A 22 3.40 7.87 13.26
CA ALA A 22 3.59 6.49 13.70
C ALA A 22 4.92 6.28 14.44
N ASN A 23 4.93 5.39 15.43
CA ASN A 23 6.17 4.88 16.04
C ASN A 23 6.56 3.58 15.36
N VAL A 24 7.65 3.60 14.60
CA VAL A 24 8.11 2.47 13.78
C VAL A 24 9.16 1.59 14.47
N GLY A 25 9.35 1.79 15.78
CA GLY A 25 10.32 1.06 16.59
C GLY A 25 11.69 1.73 16.62
N GLY A 26 12.56 1.27 17.52
CA GLY A 26 13.93 1.79 17.64
C GLY A 26 14.02 3.29 17.97
N ASP A 27 13.05 3.82 18.72
CA ASP A 27 12.88 5.25 19.02
C ASP A 27 12.64 6.15 17.79
N LEU A 28 12.32 5.56 16.64
CA LEU A 28 12.02 6.27 15.40
C LEU A 28 10.52 6.59 15.28
N ILE A 29 10.26 7.78 14.71
CA ILE A 29 8.93 8.27 14.40
C ILE A 29 8.87 8.64 12.93
N GLU A 30 7.84 8.15 12.24
CA GLU A 30 7.41 8.70 10.96
C GLU A 30 6.29 9.72 11.21
N HIS A 31 6.43 10.91 10.65
CA HIS A 31 5.39 11.94 10.65
C HIS A 31 5.36 12.57 9.26
N GLU A 32 4.34 12.20 8.49
CA GLU A 32 4.33 12.45 7.06
C GLU A 32 2.97 12.93 6.58
N VAL A 33 3.00 13.80 5.56
CA VAL A 33 1.86 14.09 4.68
C VAL A 33 2.16 13.38 3.37
N VAL A 34 1.35 12.39 3.01
CA VAL A 34 1.62 11.50 1.89
C VAL A 34 0.56 11.63 0.81
N GLN A 35 1.01 11.57 -0.44
CA GLN A 35 0.15 11.39 -1.61
C GLN A 35 -0.02 9.90 -1.86
N THR A 36 -1.25 9.47 -2.08
CA THR A 36 -1.59 8.09 -2.37
C THR A 36 -1.95 7.93 -3.84
N PHE A 37 -1.64 6.77 -4.40
CA PHE A 37 -1.88 6.44 -5.80
C PHE A 37 -2.38 5.00 -5.92
N VAL A 38 -3.22 4.75 -6.93
CA VAL A 38 -3.70 3.41 -7.30
C VAL A 38 -3.34 3.14 -8.75
N ALA A 39 -2.94 1.91 -9.04
CA ALA A 39 -2.78 1.39 -10.40
C ALA A 39 -3.69 0.17 -10.57
N VAL A 40 -4.39 0.10 -11.70
CA VAL A 40 -5.17 -1.08 -12.08
C VAL A 40 -4.44 -1.76 -13.22
N CYS A 41 -4.15 -3.04 -13.04
CA CYS A 41 -3.51 -3.85 -14.06
C CYS A 41 -4.57 -4.75 -14.72
N GLU A 42 -4.70 -4.70 -16.05
CA GLU A 42 -5.61 -5.58 -16.79
C GLU A 42 -5.19 -7.06 -16.72
N HIS A 43 -3.89 -7.28 -16.59
CA HIS A 43 -3.24 -8.58 -16.46
C HIS A 43 -2.29 -8.54 -15.27
N GLU A 44 -1.90 -9.69 -14.75
CA GLU A 44 -0.89 -9.75 -13.69
C GLU A 44 0.42 -9.08 -14.17
N PRO A 45 0.93 -8.06 -13.46
CA PRO A 45 2.11 -7.34 -13.91
C PRO A 45 3.38 -8.17 -13.70
N SER A 46 4.37 -7.96 -14.57
CA SER A 46 5.70 -8.54 -14.38
C SER A 46 6.41 -7.84 -13.22
N ILE A 47 6.82 -8.60 -12.20
CA ILE A 47 7.55 -8.11 -11.03
C ILE A 47 8.95 -8.76 -11.02
N THR A 48 9.98 -7.95 -10.83
CA THR A 48 11.36 -8.38 -10.62
C THR A 48 11.91 -7.57 -9.44
N PRO A 49 11.70 -8.03 -8.19
CA PRO A 49 11.98 -7.23 -7.02
C PRO A 49 13.49 -7.05 -6.83
N ASN A 50 13.90 -5.86 -6.41
CA ASN A 50 15.25 -5.60 -5.92
C ASN A 50 15.40 -6.26 -4.54
N PRO A 51 16.29 -7.26 -4.36
CA PRO A 51 16.41 -7.99 -3.10
C PRO A 51 16.96 -7.14 -1.94
N ASP A 52 17.58 -5.99 -2.23
CA ASP A 52 18.03 -5.05 -1.19
C ASP A 52 16.86 -4.30 -0.54
N GLU A 53 15.72 -4.19 -1.24
CA GLU A 53 14.53 -3.43 -0.80
C GLU A 53 13.33 -4.34 -0.50
N VAL A 54 13.11 -5.39 -1.32
CA VAL A 54 11.90 -6.23 -1.28
C VAL A 54 12.29 -7.70 -1.13
N MET A 55 12.00 -8.27 0.05
CA MET A 55 12.29 -9.68 0.34
C MET A 55 11.27 -10.68 -0.22
N ALA A 56 10.01 -10.26 -0.37
CA ALA A 56 8.90 -11.06 -0.88
C ALA A 56 7.71 -10.16 -1.25
N TYR A 57 6.82 -10.64 -2.11
CA TYR A 57 5.55 -9.99 -2.43
C TYR A 57 4.42 -11.03 -2.56
N ASN A 58 3.18 -10.58 -2.39
CA ASN A 58 1.99 -11.42 -2.61
C ASN A 58 0.79 -10.56 -3.03
N TRP A 59 -0.05 -11.10 -3.92
CA TRP A 59 -1.35 -10.51 -4.25
C TRP A 59 -2.41 -10.98 -3.26
N VAL A 60 -3.16 -10.03 -2.70
CA VAL A 60 -4.22 -10.31 -1.71
C VAL A 60 -5.37 -9.34 -1.90
N ASP A 61 -6.61 -9.81 -1.71
CA ASP A 61 -7.75 -8.91 -1.73
C ASP A 61 -7.80 -8.04 -0.45
N PRO A 62 -8.35 -6.81 -0.51
CA PRO A 62 -8.34 -5.90 0.63
C PRO A 62 -9.01 -6.45 1.89
N ILE A 63 -10.08 -7.26 1.77
CA ILE A 63 -10.79 -7.81 2.95
C ILE A 63 -9.96 -8.88 3.63
N THR A 64 -9.27 -9.71 2.85
CA THR A 64 -8.30 -10.67 3.41
C THR A 64 -7.13 -9.93 4.06
N LEU A 65 -6.61 -8.87 3.44
CA LEU A 65 -5.52 -8.07 4.03
C LEU A 65 -5.92 -7.42 5.36
N GLU A 66 -7.14 -6.87 5.46
CA GLU A 66 -7.68 -6.34 6.73
C GLU A 66 -7.64 -7.40 7.84
N ARG A 67 -8.04 -8.65 7.53
CA ARG A 67 -8.00 -9.76 8.49
C ARG A 67 -6.58 -10.18 8.86
N LEU A 68 -5.65 -10.19 7.90
CA LEU A 68 -4.24 -10.48 8.17
C LEU A 68 -3.64 -9.43 9.11
N ILE A 69 -3.92 -8.15 8.86
CA ILE A 69 -3.52 -7.05 9.73
C ILE A 69 -4.08 -7.22 11.15
N ALA A 70 -5.36 -7.59 11.28
CA ALA A 70 -5.98 -7.78 12.59
C ALA A 70 -5.45 -9.00 13.36
N THR A 71 -5.04 -10.06 12.65
CA THR A 71 -4.62 -11.34 13.26
C THR A 71 -3.13 -11.43 13.51
N ALA A 72 -2.31 -10.71 12.74
CA ALA A 72 -0.86 -10.66 12.86
C ALA A 72 -0.32 -9.23 12.65
N PRO A 73 -0.70 -8.25 13.51
CA PRO A 73 -0.39 -6.83 13.31
C PRO A 73 1.11 -6.52 13.29
N ASP A 74 1.94 -7.34 13.93
CA ASP A 74 3.39 -7.17 13.98
C ASP A 74 4.08 -7.57 12.65
N GLN A 75 3.36 -8.22 11.73
CA GLN A 75 3.84 -8.53 10.38
C GLN A 75 3.59 -7.40 9.37
N HIS A 76 2.97 -6.31 9.81
CA HIS A 76 2.58 -5.20 8.96
C HIS A 76 3.08 -3.86 9.52
N THR A 77 3.43 -2.96 8.61
CA THR A 77 3.91 -1.62 8.94
C THR A 77 2.85 -0.80 9.66
N GLU A 78 3.27 0.16 10.48
CA GLU A 78 2.35 1.02 11.23
C GLU A 78 1.47 1.88 10.32
N TRP A 79 2.04 2.43 9.24
CA TRP A 79 1.27 3.22 8.28
C TRP A 79 0.19 2.38 7.59
N LEU A 80 0.46 1.12 7.25
CA LEU A 80 -0.55 0.25 6.63
C LEU A 80 -1.72 -0.02 7.58
N LYS A 81 -1.40 -0.24 8.87
CA LYS A 81 -2.41 -0.37 9.93
C LYS A 81 -3.27 0.88 10.08
N ILE A 82 -2.67 2.07 9.98
CA ILE A 82 -3.38 3.36 10.01
C ILE A 82 -4.29 3.48 8.78
N TYR A 83 -3.81 3.16 7.59
CA TYR A 83 -4.60 3.27 6.35
C TYR A 83 -5.86 2.41 6.40
N PHE A 84 -5.75 1.18 6.90
CA PHE A 84 -6.91 0.29 7.05
C PHE A 84 -7.88 0.76 8.14
N ARG A 85 -7.38 1.29 9.26
CA ARG A 85 -8.23 1.76 10.35
C ARG A 85 -8.98 3.05 10.02
N GLU A 86 -8.32 3.98 9.33
CA GLU A 86 -8.77 5.37 9.23
C GLU A 86 -9.12 5.80 7.80
N HIS A 87 -8.63 5.10 6.79
CA HIS A 87 -8.71 5.51 5.39
C HIS A 87 -9.17 4.42 4.42
N PHE A 88 -9.72 3.30 4.93
CA PHE A 88 -10.08 2.15 4.10
C PHE A 88 -11.01 2.52 2.94
N ASP A 89 -12.11 3.22 3.23
CA ASP A 89 -13.08 3.58 2.19
C ASP A 89 -12.51 4.54 1.15
N ALA A 90 -11.65 5.48 1.57
CA ALA A 90 -11.03 6.45 0.68
C ALA A 90 -10.05 5.78 -0.30
N LEU A 91 -9.19 4.90 0.21
CA LEU A 91 -8.12 4.27 -0.57
C LEU A 91 -8.59 3.02 -1.32
N PHE A 92 -9.36 2.15 -0.65
CA PHE A 92 -9.67 0.81 -1.14
C PHE A 92 -11.10 0.64 -1.65
N ALA A 93 -12.09 1.42 -1.19
CA ALA A 93 -13.46 1.34 -1.72
C ALA A 93 -13.72 2.37 -2.83
N LYS A 94 -13.18 3.59 -2.70
CA LYS A 94 -13.34 4.68 -3.66
C LYS A 94 -12.25 4.67 -4.73
N GLY A 95 -10.98 4.53 -4.35
CA GLY A 95 -9.86 4.48 -5.30
C GLY A 95 -10.03 3.39 -6.36
N PHE A 96 -10.54 2.22 -5.98
CA PHE A 96 -10.87 1.15 -6.94
C PHE A 96 -12.04 1.48 -7.87
N LYS A 97 -13.06 2.22 -7.42
CA LYS A 97 -14.17 2.62 -8.30
C LYS A 97 -13.72 3.65 -9.33
N GLU A 98 -12.95 4.64 -8.91
CA GLU A 98 -12.45 5.69 -9.80
C GLU A 98 -11.42 5.15 -10.81
N ALA A 99 -10.65 4.12 -10.44
CA ALA A 99 -9.67 3.52 -11.33
C ALA A 99 -10.24 2.56 -12.40
N VAL A 100 -11.51 2.14 -12.25
CA VAL A 100 -12.17 1.17 -13.14
C VAL A 100 -13.24 1.83 -14.03
N THR A 101 -13.47 3.15 -13.90
CA THR A 101 -14.47 3.91 -14.68
C THR A 101 -13.80 4.73 -15.78
#